data_AF-A0AAN7IIX7-F1
#
_entry.id   AF-A0AAN7IIX7-F1
#
_cell.length_a   1.000
_cell.length_b   1.000
_cell.length_c   1.000
_cell.angle_alpha   90.00
_cell.angle_beta   90.00
_cell.angle_gamma   90.00
#
_symmetry.space_group_name_H-M   'P 1'
#
loop_
_entity.id
_entity.type
_entity.pdbx_description
1 polymer ?
#
loop_
_entity_poly.entity_id
_entity_poly.type
_entity_poly.pdbx_seq_one_letter_code
_entity_poly.pdbx_strand_id
1 'polypeptide(L)'
;MGKNTTSNSEANKTRAVWGDPSWTTTFCNLCVEEVESGNKGIFAALSAKGWSNLVIKFCDETSLNYDKEQLKCRWDVLKADWKV
;
A
#
# COMPACT_ATOMS: atom_id res chain seq x y z
N MET A 1 9.02 28.43 -16.84
CA MET A 1 9.06 28.23 -15.37
C MET A 1 9.33 26.74 -15.13
N GLY A 2 10.53 26.38 -14.65
CA GLY A 2 10.85 25.00 -14.23
C GLY A 2 10.05 24.60 -12.98
N LYS A 3 9.83 23.32 -12.68
CA LYS A 3 10.86 22.28 -12.56
C LYS A 3 10.47 20.92 -13.14
N ASN A 4 11.51 20.22 -13.57
CA ASN A 4 11.58 18.89 -14.14
C ASN A 4 12.02 17.92 -13.02
N THR A 5 11.92 16.62 -13.32
CA THR A 5 12.65 15.48 -12.71
C THR A 5 12.28 15.01 -11.30
N THR A 6 11.64 13.84 -11.23
CA THR A 6 12.32 12.62 -10.73
C THR A 6 11.76 11.40 -11.48
N SER A 7 12.51 11.03 -12.52
CA SER A 7 12.88 9.66 -12.92
C SER A 7 11.78 8.62 -13.17
N ASN A 8 11.53 8.41 -14.47
CA ASN A 8 11.21 7.11 -15.02
C ASN A 8 12.30 6.09 -14.62
N SER A 9 11.92 5.01 -13.94
CA SER A 9 12.64 3.73 -13.95
C SER A 9 11.64 2.64 -14.32
N GLU A 10 11.60 2.35 -15.61
CA GLU A 10 11.34 1.04 -16.20
C GLU A 10 12.04 -0.04 -15.35
N ALA A 11 11.57 -1.28 -15.17
CA ALA A 11 10.72 -2.10 -16.01
C ALA A 11 10.10 -3.22 -15.14
N ASN A 12 8.90 -3.68 -15.48
CA ASN A 12 8.37 -5.00 -15.07
C ASN A 12 8.17 -5.30 -13.56
N LYS A 13 7.83 -4.32 -12.71
CA LYS A 13 7.10 -4.64 -11.48
C LYS A 13 5.63 -4.69 -11.84
N THR A 14 5.11 -5.90 -11.98
CA THR A 14 3.71 -6.23 -12.28
C THR A 14 2.77 -5.20 -11.64
N ARG A 15 2.02 -4.48 -12.48
CA ARG A 15 0.94 -3.61 -12.02
C ARG A 15 0.10 -4.44 -11.04
N ALA A 16 0.04 -4.04 -9.78
CA ALA A 16 -0.72 -4.79 -8.79
C ALA A 16 -2.17 -4.88 -9.29
N VAL A 17 -2.63 -6.09 -9.58
CA VAL A 17 -3.94 -6.32 -10.17
C VAL A 17 -4.93 -6.31 -9.02
N TRP A 18 -5.59 -5.20 -8.75
CA TRP A 18 -6.64 -5.12 -7.72
C TRP A 18 -7.99 -5.46 -8.33
N GLY A 19 -8.16 -6.70 -8.80
CA GLY A 19 -9.36 -7.15 -9.50
C GLY A 19 -10.54 -7.41 -8.57
N ASP A 20 -10.27 -7.86 -7.35
CA ASP A 20 -11.30 -8.16 -6.36
C ASP A 20 -11.46 -6.99 -5.36
N PRO A 21 -12.67 -6.44 -5.18
CA PRO A 21 -12.95 -5.45 -4.14
C PRO A 21 -12.58 -5.94 -2.73
N SER A 22 -12.71 -7.24 -2.45
CA SER A 22 -12.37 -7.84 -1.16
C SER A 22 -10.91 -7.61 -0.80
N TRP A 23 -9.98 -7.61 -1.76
CA TRP A 23 -8.57 -7.33 -1.51
C TRP A 23 -8.36 -5.91 -1.00
N THR A 24 -9.11 -4.95 -1.52
CA THR A 24 -9.04 -3.56 -1.04
C THR A 24 -9.62 -3.45 0.38
N THR A 25 -10.71 -4.16 0.66
CA THR A 25 -11.30 -4.23 2.01
C THR A 25 -10.34 -4.87 3.00
N THR A 26 -9.74 -6.02 2.67
CA THR A 26 -8.73 -6.68 3.50
C THR A 26 -7.54 -5.77 3.75
N PHE A 27 -7.04 -5.09 2.70
CA PHE A 27 -5.96 -4.12 2.85
C PHE A 27 -6.31 -2.98 3.82
N CYS A 28 -7.50 -2.39 3.70
CA CYS A 28 -7.96 -1.34 4.61
C CYS A 28 -8.11 -1.86 6.05
N ASN A 29 -8.67 -3.05 6.24
CA ASN A 29 -8.81 -3.67 7.56
C ASN A 29 -7.44 -3.92 8.21
N LEU A 30 -6.48 -4.45 7.46
CA LEU A 30 -5.10 -4.65 7.93
C LEU A 30 -4.41 -3.33 8.25
N CYS A 31 -4.68 -2.27 7.47
CA CYS A 31 -4.18 -0.93 7.80
C CYS A 31 -4.73 -0.45 9.15
N VAL A 32 -6.02 -0.63 9.41
CA VAL A 32 -6.65 -0.25 10.69
C VAL A 32 -6.08 -1.06 11.85
N GLU A 33 -5.95 -2.38 11.70
CA GLU A 33 -5.42 -3.27 12.74
C GLU A 33 -3.98 -2.90 13.13
N GLU A 34 -3.11 -2.61 12.16
CA GLU A 34 -1.73 -2.17 12.45
C GLU A 34 -1.69 -0.78 13.10
N VAL A 35 -2.64 0.10 12.77
CA VAL A 35 -2.79 1.41 13.41
C VAL A 35 -3.24 1.26 14.87
N GLU A 36 -4.21 0.38 15.15
CA GLU A 36 -4.70 0.07 16.50
C GLU A 36 -3.63 -0.64 17.33
N SER A 37 -2.80 -1.48 16.70
CA SER A 37 -1.65 -2.14 17.31
C SER A 37 -0.49 -1.19 17.66
N GLY A 38 -0.65 0.13 17.44
CA GLY A 38 0.37 1.14 17.74
C GLY A 38 1.47 1.24 16.69
N ASN A 39 1.36 0.55 15.55
CA ASN A 39 2.31 0.66 14.43
C ASN A 39 1.99 1.83 13.49
N LYS A 40 1.18 2.79 13.96
CA LYS A 40 0.81 4.01 13.24
C LYS A 40 2.06 4.83 12.92
N GLY A 41 2.22 5.22 11.65
CA GLY A 41 3.35 6.07 11.26
C GLY A 41 3.16 7.51 11.76
N ILE A 42 4.25 8.18 12.16
CA ILE A 42 4.21 9.60 12.57
C ILE A 42 3.86 10.51 11.38
N PHE A 43 4.37 10.19 10.18
CA PHE A 43 4.17 10.98 8.95
C PHE A 43 3.54 10.16 7.80
N ALA A 44 3.25 8.89 8.03
CA ALA A 44 2.74 7.93 7.04
C ALA A 44 1.62 7.08 7.65
N ALA A 45 0.85 6.38 6.82
CA ALA A 45 -0.24 5.51 7.28
C ALA A 45 0.25 4.48 8.32
N LEU A 46 1.41 3.90 8.06
CA LEU A 46 2.04 2.86 8.87
C LEU A 46 3.54 3.13 9.03
N SER A 47 4.09 2.71 10.16
CA SER A 47 5.53 2.67 10.40
C SER A 47 6.23 1.69 9.43
N ALA A 48 7.57 1.75 9.35
CA ALA A 48 8.32 0.81 8.51
C ALA A 48 8.03 -0.66 8.87
N LYS A 49 7.85 -0.94 10.17
CA LYS A 49 7.43 -2.24 10.70
C LYS A 49 6.00 -2.58 10.32
N GLY A 50 5.06 -1.63 10.48
CA GLY A 50 3.66 -1.81 10.10
C GLY A 50 3.50 -2.17 8.62
N TRP A 51 4.28 -1.54 7.73
CA TRP A 51 4.28 -1.93 6.31
C TRP A 51 4.79 -3.34 6.06
N SER A 52 5.83 -3.79 6.75
CA SER A 52 6.35 -5.15 6.59
C SER A 52 5.37 -6.19 7.11
N ASN A 53 4.76 -5.95 8.27
CA ASN A 53 3.70 -6.78 8.82
C ASN A 53 2.49 -6.85 7.88
N LEU A 54 2.08 -5.69 7.35
CA LEU A 54 0.94 -5.61 6.44
C LEU A 54 1.20 -6.40 5.15
N VAL A 55 2.41 -6.34 4.58
CA VAL A 55 2.75 -7.19 3.41
C VAL A 55 2.59 -8.67 3.77
N ILE A 56 3.16 -9.11 4.89
CA ILE A 56 3.10 -10.52 5.31
C ILE A 56 1.65 -10.96 5.49
N LYS A 57 0.86 -10.22 6.28
CA LYS A 57 -0.55 -10.53 6.54
C LYS A 57 -1.38 -10.49 5.27
N PHE A 58 -1.15 -9.51 4.40
CA PHE A 58 -1.89 -9.40 3.15
C PHE A 58 -1.60 -10.57 2.22
N CYS A 59 -0.33 -10.96 2.08
CA CYS A 59 0.06 -12.11 1.28
C CYS A 59 -0.51 -13.42 1.84
N ASP A 60 -0.59 -13.55 3.17
CA ASP A 60 -1.18 -14.70 3.85
C ASP A 60 -2.70 -14.81 3.61
N GLU A 61 -3.42 -13.70 3.82
CA GLU A 61 -4.89 -13.61 3.65
C GLU A 61 -5.34 -13.75 2.20
N THR A 62 -4.65 -13.09 1.27
CA THR A 62 -5.07 -13.07 -0.14
C THR A 62 -4.39 -14.15 -0.98
N SER A 63 -3.38 -14.84 -0.44
CA SER A 63 -2.48 -15.74 -1.18
C SER A 63 -1.82 -15.08 -2.40
N LEU A 64 -1.76 -13.73 -2.44
CA LEU A 64 -1.13 -12.96 -3.49
C LEU A 64 0.28 -12.58 -3.07
N ASN A 65 1.26 -12.79 -3.95
CA ASN A 65 2.64 -12.41 -3.68
C ASN A 65 2.88 -10.94 -4.05
N TYR A 66 2.43 -10.02 -3.19
CA TYR A 66 2.61 -8.59 -3.38
C TYR A 66 3.78 -8.01 -2.61
N ASP A 67 4.46 -7.06 -3.24
CA ASP A 67 5.53 -6.30 -2.65
C ASP A 67 5.01 -5.07 -1.90
N LYS A 68 5.82 -4.59 -0.96
CA LYS A 68 5.58 -3.33 -0.23
C LYS A 68 5.31 -2.15 -1.16
N GLU A 69 5.98 -2.06 -2.31
CA GLU A 69 5.77 -1.00 -3.29
C GLU A 69 4.39 -1.06 -3.95
N GLN A 70 3.87 -2.27 -4.21
CA GLN A 70 2.54 -2.47 -4.77
C GLN A 70 1.44 -2.02 -3.80
N LEU A 71 1.58 -2.37 -2.52
CA LEU A 71 0.66 -1.95 -1.46
C LEU A 71 0.72 -0.42 -1.21
N LYS A 72 1.92 0.17 -1.27
CA LYS A 72 2.09 1.63 -1.19
C LYS A 72 1.42 2.35 -2.37
N CYS A 73 1.60 1.84 -3.58
CA CYS A 73 0.95 2.40 -4.76
C CYS A 73 -0.58 2.37 -4.62
N ARG A 74 -1.15 1.27 -4.12
CA ARG A 74 -2.58 1.18 -3.82
C ARG A 74 -3.02 2.22 -2.78
N TRP A 75 -2.26 2.40 -1.72
CA TRP A 75 -2.52 3.40 -0.70
C TRP A 75 -2.52 4.83 -1.26
N ASP A 76 -1.60 5.15 -2.18
CA ASP A 76 -1.56 6.47 -2.82
C ASP A 76 -2.77 6.70 -3.74
N VAL A 77 -3.23 5.67 -4.46
CA VAL A 77 -4.49 5.72 -5.24
C VAL A 77 -5.70 5.95 -4.33
N LEU A 78 -5.80 5.20 -3.23
CA LEU A 78 -6.91 5.35 -2.26
C LEU A 78 -6.96 6.75 -1.63
N LYS A 79 -5.80 7.33 -1.29
CA LYS A 79 -5.73 8.71 -0.79
C LYS A 79 -6.15 9.75 -1.83
N ALA A 80 -5.84 9.53 -3.10
CA ALA A 80 -6.24 10.44 -4.17
C ALA A 80 -7.77 10.39 -4.40
N ASP A 81 -8.35 9.19 -4.33
CA ASP A 81 -9.79 8.97 -4.45
C ASP A 81 -10.57 9.58 -3.27
N TRP A 82 -10.01 9.54 -2.06
CA TRP A 82 -10.62 10.14 -0.85
C TRP A 82 -10.57 11.68 -0.81
N LYS A 83 -9.87 12.34 -1.73
CA LYS A 83 -9.79 13.80 -1.79
C LYS A 83 -10.93 14.47 -2.58
N VAL A 84 -11.94 13.70 -2.95
CA VAL A 84 -13.19 14.19 -3.59
C VAL A 84 -14.15 14.72 -2.54
#